data_AF-A0AAX4JNC1-F1
#
_entry.id   AF-A0AAX4JNC1-F1
#
_cell.length_a   1.000
_cell.length_b   1.000
_cell.length_c   1.000
_cell.angle_alpha   90.00
_cell.angle_beta   90.00
_cell.angle_gamma   90.00
#
_symmetry.space_group_name_H-M   'P 1'
#
loop_
_entity.id
_entity.type
_entity.pdbx_description
1 polymer ?
#
loop_
_entity_poly.entity_id
_entity_poly.type
_entity_poly.pdbx_seq_one_letter_code
_entity_poly.pdbx_strand_id
1 'polypeptide(L)'
;MSFDTDTERLLAQLQLNDDDIRDILDEERDTKDDEEDNLSECVICKEDLFDILENAQTKNKGGIEGNLSLWVCELQNCGALFCIDCVTKWSNEQTATACPACTREWDMTRFNSQKDCYELMEFEWNNHKI
;
A
#
# COMPACT_ATOMS: atom_id res chain seq x y z
N MET A 1 4.15 -29.49 -58.41
CA MET A 1 3.61 -28.32 -57.71
C MET A 1 4.32 -28.26 -56.37
N SER A 2 5.00 -27.14 -56.17
CA SER A 2 5.90 -26.81 -55.05
C SER A 2 5.11 -26.72 -53.75
N PHE A 3 5.62 -27.29 -52.66
CA PHE A 3 5.17 -26.97 -51.30
C PHE A 3 6.28 -26.13 -50.67
N ASP A 4 6.01 -24.83 -50.61
CA ASP A 4 6.97 -23.76 -50.34
C ASP A 4 7.38 -23.71 -48.85
N THR A 5 8.65 -23.98 -48.60
CA THR A 5 9.68 -23.16 -47.92
C THR A 5 9.38 -22.16 -46.78
N ASP A 6 8.21 -22.14 -46.14
CA ASP A 6 7.92 -21.10 -45.13
C ASP A 6 8.14 -21.51 -43.66
N THR A 7 8.21 -22.81 -43.34
CA THR A 7 8.37 -23.22 -41.93
C THR A 7 9.84 -23.20 -41.45
N GLU A 8 10.79 -23.53 -42.33
CA GLU A 8 12.23 -23.50 -41.98
C GLU A 8 12.78 -22.07 -41.88
N ARG A 9 12.14 -21.08 -42.54
CA ARG A 9 12.49 -19.66 -42.39
C ARG A 9 12.05 -19.05 -41.06
N LEU A 10 10.95 -19.55 -40.48
CA LEU A 10 10.44 -19.07 -39.19
C LEU A 10 11.29 -19.58 -38.02
N LEU A 11 11.87 -20.79 -38.13
CA LEU A 11 12.77 -21.33 -37.10
C LEU A 11 14.16 -20.68 -37.12
N ALA A 12 14.60 -20.14 -38.27
CA ALA A 12 15.88 -19.44 -38.38
C ALA A 12 15.86 -18.00 -37.84
N GLN A 13 14.69 -17.43 -37.52
CA GLN A 13 14.58 -16.08 -36.94
C GLN A 13 14.49 -16.09 -35.40
N LEU A 14 14.39 -17.26 -34.78
CA LEU A 14 14.39 -17.43 -33.32
C LEU A 14 15.75 -17.96 -32.82
N GLN A 15 16.84 -17.48 -33.41
CA GLN A 15 18.12 -17.48 -32.71
C GLN A 15 18.11 -16.31 -31.72
N LEU A 16 17.43 -16.53 -30.59
CA LEU A 16 17.68 -15.74 -29.39
C LEU A 16 19.12 -16.05 -28.99
N ASN A 17 19.98 -15.04 -29.05
CA ASN A 17 21.31 -15.14 -28.49
C ASN A 17 21.16 -15.23 -26.97
N ASP A 18 21.76 -16.24 -26.34
CA ASP A 18 21.74 -16.43 -24.88
C ASP A 18 22.38 -15.26 -24.11
N ASP A 19 23.03 -14.31 -24.81
CA ASP A 19 23.63 -13.11 -24.23
C ASP A 19 22.63 -11.97 -23.96
N ASP A 20 21.44 -11.97 -24.59
CA ASP A 20 20.41 -10.92 -24.38
C ASP A 20 19.56 -11.14 -23.11
N ILE A 21 19.69 -12.30 -22.44
CA ILE A 21 18.97 -12.59 -21.20
C ILE A 21 19.59 -11.85 -19.99
N ARG A 22 20.85 -11.41 -20.10
CA ARG A 22 21.53 -10.70 -19.00
C ARG A 22 21.05 -9.27 -18.80
N ASP A 23 20.46 -8.64 -19.81
CA ASP A 23 19.92 -7.29 -19.67
C ASP A 23 18.56 -7.26 -18.95
N ILE A 24 17.91 -8.41 -18.76
CA ILE A 24 16.61 -8.50 -18.04
C ILE A 24 16.81 -8.70 -16.53
N LEU A 25 17.99 -9.13 -16.08
CA LEU A 25 18.25 -9.42 -14.66
C LEU A 25 18.95 -8.28 -13.90
N ASP A 26 19.30 -7.18 -14.58
CA ASP A 26 19.83 -5.95 -13.94
C ASP A 26 18.76 -4.83 -13.80
N GLU A 27 17.50 -5.06 -14.21
CA GLU A 27 16.37 -4.15 -13.96
C GLU A 27 15.85 -4.18 -12.49
N GLU A 28 16.61 -4.74 -11.54
CA GLU A 28 16.37 -4.56 -10.10
C GLU A 28 17.13 -3.36 -9.52
N ARG A 29 17.40 -2.31 -10.30
CA ARG A 29 18.05 -1.11 -9.75
C ARG A 29 17.62 0.22 -10.39
N ASP A 30 16.94 1.01 -9.57
CA ASP A 30 16.72 2.46 -9.67
C ASP A 30 15.90 2.95 -10.88
N THR A 31 14.61 2.59 -10.95
CA THR A 31 13.60 3.56 -11.42
C THR A 31 13.31 4.53 -10.28
N LYS A 32 14.22 5.49 -10.07
CA LYS A 32 13.86 6.77 -9.44
C LYS A 32 13.06 7.55 -10.46
N ASP A 33 11.77 7.26 -10.52
CA ASP A 33 10.81 8.18 -11.10
C ASP A 33 10.62 9.31 -10.09
N ASP A 34 11.48 10.32 -10.21
CA ASP A 34 11.43 11.60 -9.50
C ASP A 34 10.21 12.42 -9.95
N GLU A 35 8.98 11.90 -9.81
CA GLU A 35 7.72 12.67 -9.89
C GLU A 35 6.46 11.85 -9.54
N GLU A 36 6.55 10.80 -8.71
CA GLU A 36 5.36 10.13 -8.17
C GLU A 36 5.00 10.74 -6.80
N ASP A 37 3.83 11.36 -6.75
CA ASP A 37 3.27 12.11 -5.63
C ASP A 37 3.56 11.50 -4.24
N ASN A 38 3.91 12.35 -3.27
CA ASN A 38 4.07 12.07 -1.82
C ASN A 38 2.77 11.56 -1.13
N LEU A 39 1.98 10.72 -1.79
CA LEU A 39 0.75 10.09 -1.29
C LEU A 39 1.04 8.83 -0.48
N SER A 40 2.30 8.39 -0.42
CA SER A 40 2.76 7.20 0.27
C SER A 40 3.07 7.41 1.75
N GLU A 41 2.64 8.52 2.37
CA GLU A 41 2.95 8.82 3.76
C GLU A 41 1.69 9.17 4.58
N CYS A 42 1.72 8.86 5.88
CA CYS A 42 0.73 9.39 6.79
C CYS A 42 0.85 10.91 6.91
N VAL A 43 -0.25 11.64 6.67
CA VAL A 43 -0.24 13.10 6.71
C VAL A 43 0.16 13.68 8.08
N ILE A 44 -0.11 12.97 9.18
CA ILE A 44 0.18 13.42 10.56
C ILE A 44 1.61 13.10 10.99
N CYS A 45 2.03 11.83 10.94
CA CYS A 45 3.35 11.42 11.44
C CYS A 45 4.46 11.45 10.39
N LYS A 46 4.13 11.59 9.11
CA LYS A 46 5.07 11.53 7.97
C LYS A 46 5.82 10.21 7.84
N GLU A 47 5.30 9.15 8.47
CA GLU A 47 5.82 7.79 8.30
C GLU A 47 5.28 7.22 7.00
N ASP A 48 6.13 6.46 6.30
CA ASP A 48 5.79 5.77 5.07
C ASP A 48 4.70 4.72 5.32
N LEU A 49 3.74 4.62 4.40
CA LEU A 49 2.61 3.71 4.53
C LEU A 49 3.04 2.24 4.47
N PHE A 50 4.07 1.90 3.70
CA PHE A 50 4.61 0.55 3.65
C PHE A 50 5.22 0.17 5.00
N ASP A 51 5.98 1.07 5.61
CA ASP A 51 6.54 0.87 6.97
C ASP A 51 5.41 0.67 8.00
N ILE A 52 4.34 1.48 7.92
CA ILE A 52 3.17 1.35 8.79
C ILE A 52 2.48 -0.02 8.59
N LEU A 53 2.31 -0.46 7.34
CA LEU A 53 1.67 -1.74 7.02
C LEU A 53 2.52 -2.94 7.42
N GLU A 54 3.83 -2.89 7.22
CA GLU A 54 4.78 -3.93 7.66
C GLU A 54 4.79 -4.02 9.19
N ASN A 55 4.83 -2.87 9.87
CA ASN A 55 4.71 -2.80 11.33
C ASN A 55 3.36 -3.36 11.82
N ALA A 56 2.27 -3.12 11.10
CA ALA A 56 0.97 -3.71 11.42
C ALA A 56 0.96 -5.23 11.20
N GLN A 57 1.65 -5.74 10.17
CA GLN A 57 1.76 -7.16 9.88
C GLN A 57 2.54 -7.90 10.98
N THR A 58 3.70 -7.36 11.39
CA THR A 58 4.49 -7.93 12.50
C THR A 58 3.72 -7.95 13.82
N LYS A 59 2.79 -7.00 14.01
CA LYS A 59 1.88 -6.91 15.15
C LYS A 59 0.56 -7.69 14.97
N ASN A 60 0.37 -8.38 13.84
CA ASN A 60 -0.86 -9.10 13.46
C ASN A 60 -2.14 -8.23 13.46
N LYS A 61 -2.02 -6.95 13.11
CA LYS A 61 -3.14 -6.00 13.04
C LYS A 61 -3.61 -5.74 11.60
N GLY A 62 -3.76 -6.81 10.81
CA GLY A 62 -4.25 -6.73 9.43
C GLY A 62 -3.16 -6.55 8.36
N GLY A 63 -2.03 -5.91 8.65
CA GLY A 63 -0.89 -5.83 7.72
C GLY A 63 -1.23 -5.35 6.31
N ILE A 64 -0.36 -5.70 5.34
CA ILE A 64 -0.49 -5.32 3.92
C ILE A 64 -1.79 -5.82 3.27
N GLU A 65 -2.26 -7.02 3.65
CA GLU A 65 -3.49 -7.59 3.06
C GLU A 65 -4.79 -7.07 3.69
N GLY A 66 -4.73 -6.59 4.94
CA GLY A 66 -5.90 -6.18 5.70
C GLY A 66 -6.18 -4.68 5.65
N ASN A 67 -5.18 -3.83 5.37
CA ASN A 67 -5.29 -2.36 5.34
C ASN A 67 -5.96 -1.71 6.58
N LEU A 68 -6.15 -2.46 7.67
CA LEU A 68 -6.88 -1.99 8.84
C LEU A 68 -6.12 -0.92 9.61
N SER A 69 -4.79 -0.84 9.45
CA SER A 69 -3.93 0.14 10.11
C SER A 69 -3.97 1.54 9.48
N LEU A 70 -4.64 1.71 8.33
CA LEU A 70 -4.73 2.97 7.60
C LEU A 70 -6.16 3.50 7.52
N TRP A 71 -6.32 4.80 7.76
CA TRP A 71 -7.55 5.55 7.51
C TRP A 71 -7.38 6.43 6.29
N VAL A 72 -8.35 6.39 5.38
CA VAL A 72 -8.39 7.27 4.19
C VAL A 72 -9.47 8.30 4.39
N CYS A 73 -9.19 9.58 4.12
CA CYS A 73 -10.24 10.59 4.09
C CYS A 73 -11.11 10.40 2.83
N GLU A 74 -12.33 9.95 3.05
CA GLU A 74 -13.28 9.52 2.00
C GLU A 74 -14.01 10.66 1.31
N LEU A 75 -13.75 11.88 1.76
CA LEU A 75 -14.37 13.07 1.19
C LEU A 75 -13.81 13.34 -0.20
N GLN A 76 -14.72 13.68 -1.12
CA GLN A 76 -14.39 13.93 -2.52
C GLN A 76 -13.20 14.90 -2.63
N ASN A 77 -12.22 14.53 -3.46
CA ASN A 77 -10.98 15.26 -3.72
C ASN A 77 -10.02 15.41 -2.51
N CYS A 78 -10.17 14.64 -1.43
CA CYS A 78 -9.17 14.58 -0.36
C CYS A 78 -8.22 13.41 -0.56
N GLY A 79 -8.69 12.17 -0.33
CA GLY A 79 -7.85 10.98 -0.45
C GLY A 79 -6.67 10.91 0.51
N ALA A 80 -6.56 11.84 1.47
CA ALA A 80 -5.46 11.88 2.43
C ALA A 80 -5.40 10.60 3.28
N LEU A 81 -4.19 10.09 3.47
CA LEU A 81 -3.92 8.84 4.17
C LEU A 81 -3.35 9.09 5.56
N PHE A 82 -3.81 8.28 6.53
CA PHE A 82 -3.45 8.42 7.94
C PHE A 82 -3.25 7.06 8.59
N CYS A 83 -2.33 6.96 9.55
CA CYS A 83 -2.29 5.80 10.43
C CYS A 83 -3.47 5.84 11.43
N ILE A 84 -4.09 4.71 11.76
CA ILE A 84 -5.22 4.66 12.72
C ILE A 84 -4.83 5.25 14.07
N ASP A 85 -3.62 4.98 14.53
CA ASP A 85 -3.10 5.50 15.81
C ASP A 85 -3.04 7.04 15.78
N CYS A 86 -2.69 7.61 14.63
CA CYS A 86 -2.57 9.05 14.40
C CYS A 86 -3.95 9.72 14.47
N VAL A 87 -4.93 9.14 13.78
CA VAL A 87 -6.32 9.64 13.78
C VAL A 87 -6.94 9.51 15.17
N THR A 88 -6.67 8.39 15.87
CA THR A 88 -7.16 8.18 17.24
C THR A 88 -6.63 9.23 18.21
N LYS A 89 -5.33 9.54 18.16
CA LYS A 89 -4.74 10.60 18.98
C LYS A 89 -5.31 11.96 18.60
N TRP A 90 -5.41 12.25 17.31
CA TRP A 90 -5.96 13.50 16.79
C TRP A 90 -7.39 13.74 17.28
N SER A 91 -8.27 12.75 17.17
CA SER A 91 -9.67 12.85 17.59
C SER A 91 -9.83 13.01 19.10
N ASN A 92 -8.95 12.37 19.89
CA ASN A 92 -9.04 12.39 21.35
C ASN A 92 -8.44 13.65 21.98
N GLU A 93 -7.30 14.13 21.46
CA GLU A 93 -6.54 15.21 22.11
C GLU A 93 -6.99 16.61 21.67
N GLN A 94 -7.39 16.77 20.40
CA GLN A 94 -7.70 18.09 19.85
C GLN A 94 -9.20 18.40 19.80
N THR A 95 -10.08 17.49 20.25
CA THR A 95 -11.53 17.53 19.99
C THR A 95 -11.86 17.75 18.50
N ALA A 96 -10.90 17.45 17.63
CA ALA A 96 -10.97 17.74 16.21
C ALA A 96 -11.38 16.46 15.49
N THR A 97 -12.62 16.45 15.02
CA THR A 97 -13.15 15.39 14.16
C THR A 97 -12.92 15.69 12.68
N ALA A 98 -12.14 16.73 12.37
CA ALA A 98 -11.88 17.17 11.01
C ALA A 98 -10.53 16.69 10.47
N CYS A 99 -10.51 16.44 9.17
CA CYS A 99 -9.34 16.06 8.41
C CYS A 99 -8.26 17.17 8.43
N PRO A 100 -7.02 16.89 8.84
CA PRO A 100 -5.92 17.87 8.77
C PRO A 100 -5.63 18.38 7.36
N ALA A 101 -5.90 17.58 6.32
CA ALA A 101 -5.60 17.93 4.93
C ALA A 101 -6.69 18.78 4.27
N CYS A 102 -7.97 18.42 4.43
CA CYS A 102 -9.08 19.12 3.77
C CYS A 102 -10.02 19.87 4.72
N THR A 103 -9.71 19.89 6.02
CA THR A 103 -10.41 20.58 7.12
C THR A 103 -11.90 20.24 7.30
N ARG A 104 -12.43 19.29 6.53
CA ARG A 104 -13.81 18.82 6.61
C ARG A 104 -13.93 17.70 7.64
N GLU A 105 -15.10 17.59 8.25
CA GLU A 105 -15.39 16.57 9.26
C GLU A 105 -15.32 15.15 8.70
N TRP A 106 -14.64 14.27 9.42
CA TRP A 106 -14.63 12.83 9.18
C TRP A 106 -15.93 12.19 9.66
N ASP A 107 -16.30 11.09 9.01
CA ASP A 107 -17.30 10.18 9.57
C ASP A 107 -16.68 9.40 10.73
N MET A 108 -16.84 9.95 11.94
CA MET A 108 -16.32 9.33 13.15
C MET A 108 -17.01 8.00 13.47
N THR A 109 -18.22 7.76 12.98
CA THR A 109 -18.90 6.46 13.17
C THR A 109 -18.16 5.39 12.39
N ARG A 110 -17.85 5.68 11.12
CA ARG A 110 -17.10 4.76 10.26
C ARG A 110 -15.67 4.58 10.74
N PHE A 111 -14.99 5.67 11.12
CA PHE A 111 -13.66 5.61 11.70
C PHE A 111 -13.62 4.73 12.95
N ASN A 112 -14.53 4.94 13.91
CA ASN A 112 -14.58 4.13 15.13
C ASN A 112 -14.85 2.65 14.82
N SER A 113 -15.73 2.34 13.87
CA SER A 113 -15.96 0.96 13.45
C SER A 113 -14.68 0.29 12.92
N GLN A 114 -13.87 0.99 12.11
CA GLN A 114 -12.61 0.45 11.61
C GLN A 114 -11.58 0.32 12.74
N LYS A 115 -11.47 1.34 13.60
CA LYS A 115 -10.58 1.35 14.75
C LYS A 115 -10.88 0.17 15.69
N ASP A 116 -12.15 -0.09 15.98
CA ASP A 116 -12.55 -1.21 16.84
C ASP A 116 -12.15 -2.55 16.21
N CYS A 117 -12.33 -2.73 14.89
CA CYS A 117 -11.82 -3.91 14.18
C CYS A 117 -10.29 -4.05 14.29
N TYR A 118 -9.56 -2.94 14.16
CA TYR A 118 -8.10 -2.91 14.30
C TYR A 118 -7.65 -3.28 15.73
N GLU A 119 -8.35 -2.82 16.77
CA GLU A 119 -8.06 -3.14 18.17
C GLU A 119 -8.46 -4.59 18.55
N LEU A 120 -9.55 -5.12 18.00
CA LEU A 120 -9.96 -6.50 18.25
C LEU A 120 -8.93 -7.52 17.74
N MET A 121 -8.31 -7.26 16.60
CA MET A 121 -7.22 -8.09 16.05
C MET A 121 -6.02 -8.19 17.00
N GLU A 122 -5.70 -7.11 17.71
CA GLU A 122 -4.66 -7.10 18.73
C GLU A 122 -5.02 -7.99 19.93
N PHE A 123 -6.28 -7.98 20.34
CA PHE A 123 -6.76 -8.76 21.48
C PHE A 123 -6.78 -10.27 21.21
N GLU A 124 -7.29 -10.69 20.05
CA GLU A 124 -7.37 -12.12 19.70
C GLU A 124 -5.98 -12.75 19.59
N TRP A 125 -5.02 -12.03 19.00
CA TRP A 125 -3.64 -12.50 18.89
C TRP A 125 -2.95 -12.68 20.24
N ASN A 126 -3.11 -11.71 21.15
CA ASN A 126 -2.47 -11.76 22.47
C ASN A 126 -3.03 -12.89 23.34
N ASN A 127 -4.28 -13.31 23.14
CA ASN A 127 -4.90 -14.41 23.89
C ASN A 127 -4.59 -15.81 23.31
N HIS A 128 -4.17 -15.93 22.04
CA HIS A 128 -3.77 -17.20 21.43
C HIS A 128 -2.31 -17.62 21.74
N LYS A 129 -1.55 -16.76 22.41
CA LYS A 129 -0.15 -17.04 22.82
C LYS A 129 0.00 -17.69 24.21
N ILE A 130 -1.07 -18.24 24.79
CA ILE A 130 -1.07 -18.94 26.09
C ILE A 130 -0.99 -20.45 25.89
#